data_AF-A0A9D5WGS6-F1
#
_entry.id   AF-A0A9D5WGS6-F1
#
_cell.length_a   1.000
_cell.length_b   1.000
_cell.length_c   1.000
_cell.angle_alpha   90.00
_cell.angle_beta   90.00
_cell.angle_gamma   90.00
#
_symmetry.space_group_name_H-M   'P 1'
#
loop_
_entity.id
_entity.type
_entity.pdbx_description
1 polymer ?
#
loop_
_entity_poly.entity_id
_entity_poly.type
_entity_poly.pdbx_seq_one_letter_code
_entity_poly.pdbx_strand_id
1 'polypeptide(L)' 'MRKKLAQTLLRILGWKVEALPQDHPAGSVICVAPHTSNADFFIGLLFSWAVGIRSGF' A
#
# COMPACT_ATOMS: atom_id res chain seq x y z
N MET A 1 15.03 -3.26 1.36
CA MET A 1 14.99 -3.19 -0.12
C MET A 1 13.55 -3.09 -0.64
N ARG A 2 12.65 -4.01 -0.29
CA ARG A 2 11.22 -3.99 -0.72
C ARG A 2 10.47 -2.67 -0.49
N LYS A 3 10.62 -2.04 0.69
CA LYS A 3 9.95 -0.76 1.03
C LYS A 3 10.29 0.39 0.07
N LYS A 4 11.58 0.64 -0.17
CA LYS A 4 12.04 1.70 -1.09
C LYS A 4 11.59 1.43 -2.52
N LEU A 5 11.66 0.18 -2.97
CA LEU A 5 11.20 -0.21 -4.31
C LEU A 5 9.70 0.07 -4.47
N ALA A 6 8.89 -0.34 -3.49
CA ALA A 6 7.44 -0.10 -3.51
C ALA A 6 7.09 1.40 -3.50
N GLN A 7 7.78 2.20 -2.69
CA GLN A 7 7.62 3.66 -2.67
C GLN A 7 7.99 4.29 -4.03
N THR A 8 9.08 3.84 -4.66
CA THR A 8 9.48 4.33 -5.98
C THR A 8 8.46 3.95 -7.06
N LEU A 9 7.97 2.70 -7.07
CA LEU A 9 6.97 2.25 -8.04
C LEU A 9 5.66 3.02 -7.90
N LEU A 10 5.17 3.19 -6.67
CA LEU A 10 3.97 4.00 -6.41
C LEU A 10 4.16 5.44 -6.87
N ARG A 11 5.33 6.04 -6.62
CA ARG A 11 5.64 7.41 -7.08
C ARG A 11 5.67 7.54 -8.61
N ILE A 12 6.22 6.55 -9.31
CA ILE A 12 6.23 6.51 -10.79
C ILE A 12 4.80 6.38 -11.32
N LEU A 13 3.95 5.61 -10.66
CA LEU A 13 2.52 5.47 -10.97
C LEU A 13 1.68 6.70 -10.58
N GLY A 14 2.30 7.78 -10.08
CA GLY A 14 1.62 9.02 -9.69
C GLY A 14 1.04 9.03 -8.27
N TRP A 15 1.29 7.99 -7.47
CA TRP A 15 0.78 7.86 -6.11
C TRP A 15 1.74 8.47 -5.09
N LYS A 16 1.18 9.20 -4.11
CA LYS A 16 1.90 9.68 -2.94
C LYS A 16 1.58 8.78 -1.75
N VAL A 17 2.62 8.23 -1.12
CA VAL A 17 2.47 7.42 0.10
C VAL A 17 2.52 8.35 1.30
N GLU A 18 1.38 8.49 1.98
CA GLU A 18 1.30 9.25 3.23
C GLU A 18 1.74 8.39 4.44
N ALA A 19 2.13 9.07 5.52
CA ALA A 19 2.41 8.41 6.78
C ALA A 19 1.14 7.76 7.34
N LEU A 20 1.29 6.59 7.95
CA LEU A 20 0.20 5.98 8.70
C LEU A 20 -0.18 6.86 9.89
N PRO A 21 -1.46 6.89 10.30
CA PRO A 21 -1.87 7.52 11.54
C PRO A 21 -1.04 7.00 12.72
N GLN A 22 -0.80 7.86 13.72
CA GLN A 22 -0.09 7.45 14.95
C GLN A 22 -0.83 6.32 15.67
N ASP A 23 -2.17 6.39 15.69
CA ASP A 23 -3.04 5.34 16.21
C ASP A 23 -3.32 4.27 15.15
N HIS A 24 -2.28 3.58 14.69
CA HIS A 24 -2.40 2.44 13.79
C HIS A 24 -2.34 1.12 14.60
N PRO A 25 -3.49 0.54 14.99
CA PRO A 25 -3.52 -0.70 15.76
C PRO A 25 -2.92 -1.87 14.97
N ALA A 26 -2.39 -2.87 15.70
CA ALA A 26 -1.78 -4.06 15.07
C ALA A 26 -2.79 -4.90 14.26
N GLY A 27 -4.07 -4.87 14.65
CA GLY A 27 -5.17 -5.44 13.88
C GLY A 27 -5.83 -4.38 13.00
N SER A 28 -5.51 -4.39 11.71
CA SER A 28 -6.01 -3.42 10.72
C SER A 28 -6.27 -4.10 9.39
N VAL A 29 -7.23 -3.59 8.62
CA VAL A 29 -7.54 -4.07 7.26
C VAL A 29 -7.18 -2.98 6.25
N ILE A 30 -6.52 -3.36 5.17
CA ILE A 30 -6.29 -2.49 4.02
C ILE A 30 -7.48 -2.66 3.07
N CYS A 31 -8.34 -1.65 2.99
CA CYS A 31 -9.48 -1.65 2.09
C CYS A 31 -9.06 -1.17 0.70
N VAL A 32 -9.20 -2.04 -0.29
CA VAL A 32 -8.92 -1.74 -1.70
C VAL A 32 -10.16 -2.09 -2.50
N ALA A 33 -10.83 -1.08 -3.05
CA ALA A 33 -12.05 -1.26 -3.82
C ALA A 33 -11.73 -1.15 -5.32
N PRO A 34 -11.98 -2.20 -6.13
CA PRO A 34 -11.73 -2.15 -7.56
C PRO A 34 -12.71 -1.19 -8.26
N HIS A 35 -12.19 -0.30 -9.11
CA HIS A 35 -13.04 0.68 -9.82
C HIS A 35 -13.21 0.38 -11.32
N THR A 36 -12.29 -0.36 -11.94
CA THR A 36 -12.34 -0.69 -13.39
C THR A 36 -11.70 -2.04 -13.71
N SER A 37 -10.71 -2.48 -12.93
CA SER A 37 -10.09 -3.80 -13.03
C SER A 37 -9.49 -4.20 -11.67
N ASN A 38 -9.02 -5.44 -11.51
CA ASN A 38 -8.34 -5.88 -10.29
C ASN A 38 -6.95 -5.26 -10.09
N ALA A 39 -6.54 -4.29 -10.93
CA ALA A 39 -5.24 -3.63 -10.81
C ALA A 39 -5.04 -2.94 -9.44
N ASP A 40 -6.14 -2.54 -8.79
CA ASP A 40 -6.14 -1.96 -7.45
C ASP A 40 -5.49 -2.90 -6.42
N PHE A 41 -5.59 -4.23 -6.60
CA PHE A 41 -4.91 -5.22 -5.75
C PHE A 41 -3.39 -4.99 -5.70
N PHE A 42 -2.76 -4.74 -6.85
CA PHE A 42 -1.32 -4.49 -6.90
C PHE A 42 -0.95 -3.17 -6.21
N ILE A 43 -1.80 -2.15 -6.31
CA ILE A 43 -1.62 -0.88 -5.59
C ILE A 43 -1.69 -1.11 -4.07
N GLY A 44 -2.68 -1.88 -3.60
CA GLY A 44 -2.80 -2.26 -2.19
C GLY A 44 -1.63 -3.08 -1.65
N LEU A 45 -1.15 -4.05 -2.44
CA LEU A 45 0.01 -4.85 -2.11
C LEU A 45 1.28 -3.98 -2.03
N LEU A 46 1.53 -3.13 -3.04
CA LEU A 46 2.63 -2.18 -3.05
C LEU A 46 2.55 -1.21 -1.87
N PHE A 47 1.36 -0.71 -1.55
CA PHE A 47 1.15 0.16 -0.40
C PHE A 47 1.57 -0.54 0.90
N SER A 48 1.12 -1.78 1.13
CA SER A 48 1.49 -2.56 2.32
C SER A 48 3.01 -2.65 2.50
N TRP A 49 3.74 -2.90 1.40
CA TRP A 49 5.21 -2.93 1.41
C TRP A 49 5.82 -1.55 1.61
N ALA A 50 5.23 -0.50 1.03
CA ALA A 50 5.71 0.88 1.08
C ALA A 50 5.58 1.50 2.48
N VAL A 51 4.58 1.09 3.26
CA VAL A 51 4.42 1.51 4.67
C VAL A 51 5.09 0.54 5.64
N GLY A 52 5.31 -0.71 5.22
CA GLY A 52 6.00 -1.74 6.01
C GLY A 52 5.07 -2.59 6.86
N ILE A 53 3.79 -2.67 6.50
CA ILE A 53 2.82 -3.54 7.14
C ILE A 53 2.89 -4.92 6.49
N ARG A 54 2.78 -5.98 7.31
CA ARG A 54 2.58 -7.34 6.81
C ARG A 54 1.10 -7.54 6.53
N SER A 55 0.72 -7.59 5.26
CA SER A 55 -0.62 -7.96 4.82
C SER A 55 -0.69 -9.44 4.45
N GLY A 56 -1.86 -10.05 4.63
CA GLY A 56 -2.19 -11.41 4.20
C GLY A 56 -2.99 -11.47 2.89
N PHE A 57 -2.91 -10.41 2.07
CA PHE A 57 -3.44 -10.38 0.69
C PHE A 57 -3.13 -11.67 -0.08
#